data_AF-A0A2P2BZ96-F1
#
_entry.id   AF-A0A2P2BZ96-F1
#
_cell.length_a   1.000
_cell.length_b   1.000
_cell.length_c   1.000
_cell.angle_alpha   90.00
_cell.angle_beta   90.00
_cell.angle_gamma   90.00
#
_symmetry.space_group_name_H-M   'P 1'
#
loop_
_entity.id
_entity.type
_entity.pdbx_description
1 polymer ?
#
loop_
_entity_poly.entity_id
_entity_poly.type
_entity_poly.pdbx_seq_one_letter_code
_entity_poly.pdbx_strand_id
1 'polypeptide(L)'
;MTRRTAPLTVDRLAELPSTCRSCLFWELDPVRRQRVPRGDAAEEKQGWVSEVLREWGSCGRVALVDDEVVGYVIYAPAHYVPGADTFPTAPAAADAVVMTTLYVAPAHRRGGIGRLLIQGMARDLIERGGIRAVETFADARGHAGHCVVSQEFCLRVGFKTQRAHPTRPRMRMDLRSVLTWRDEVEQALERLLGVVRPIVHPAPKASRPSARGTQ
;
A
#
# COMPACT_ATOMS: atom_id res chain seq x y z
N MET A 1 -17.32 2.55 -11.85
CA MET A 1 -16.53 1.72 -10.92
C MET A 1 -15.46 2.61 -10.30
N THR A 2 -15.77 3.16 -9.14
CA THR A 2 -14.86 4.07 -8.44
C THR A 2 -13.90 3.24 -7.61
N ARG A 3 -12.59 3.46 -7.78
CA ARG A 3 -11.54 2.75 -7.05
C ARG A 3 -10.77 3.73 -6.21
N ARG A 4 -10.66 3.47 -4.91
CA ARG A 4 -9.89 4.30 -3.99
C ARG A 4 -9.20 3.46 -2.93
N THR A 5 -8.29 4.07 -2.20
CA THR A 5 -7.72 3.47 -0.98
C THR A 5 -8.01 4.35 0.22
N ALA A 6 -8.12 3.74 1.39
CA ALA A 6 -8.27 4.42 2.67
C ALA A 6 -7.31 3.82 3.71
N PRO A 7 -6.95 4.55 4.77
CA PRO A 7 -6.19 4.01 5.88
C PRO A 7 -6.91 2.83 6.54
N LEU A 8 -6.16 1.87 7.06
CA LEU A 8 -6.70 0.84 7.95
C LEU A 8 -7.03 1.48 9.31
N THR A 9 -8.23 1.21 9.81
CA THR A 9 -8.70 1.55 11.15
C THR A 9 -9.21 0.28 11.83
N VAL A 10 -9.52 0.34 13.13
CA VAL A 10 -10.19 -0.76 13.85
C VAL A 10 -11.54 -1.10 13.20
N ASP A 11 -12.32 -0.09 12.79
CA ASP A 11 -13.61 -0.34 12.10
C ASP A 11 -13.40 -1.05 10.76
N ARG A 12 -12.40 -0.63 9.97
CA ARG A 12 -12.08 -1.27 8.69
C ARG A 12 -11.44 -2.64 8.84
N LEU A 13 -10.80 -2.92 9.98
CA LEU A 13 -10.32 -4.27 10.32
C LEU A 13 -11.48 -5.26 10.40
N ALA A 14 -12.63 -4.84 10.95
CA ALA A 14 -13.82 -5.69 11.09
C ALA A 14 -14.40 -6.13 9.73
N GLU A 15 -14.19 -5.34 8.68
CA GLU A 15 -14.60 -5.60 7.30
C GLU A 15 -13.68 -6.59 6.55
N LEU A 16 -12.50 -6.91 7.10
CA LEU A 16 -11.58 -7.85 6.46
C LEU A 16 -12.07 -9.30 6.56
N PRO A 17 -11.61 -10.22 5.68
CA PRO A 17 -11.93 -11.64 5.79
C PRO A 17 -11.63 -12.20 7.18
N SER A 18 -12.49 -13.11 7.66
CA SER A 18 -12.43 -13.67 9.02
C SER A 18 -11.06 -14.27 9.36
N THR A 19 -10.44 -14.95 8.40
CA THR A 19 -9.11 -15.54 8.52
C THR A 19 -8.01 -14.51 8.79
N CYS A 20 -8.18 -13.28 8.33
CA CYS A 20 -7.16 -12.24 8.42
C CYS A 20 -7.35 -11.32 9.64
N ARG A 21 -8.61 -11.06 10.03
CA ARG A 21 -8.93 -10.30 11.25
C ARG A 21 -8.70 -11.08 12.56
N SER A 22 -8.36 -12.38 12.46
CA SER A 22 -8.04 -13.26 13.61
C SER A 22 -6.66 -13.93 13.52
N CYS A 23 -5.91 -13.69 12.43
CA CYS A 23 -4.58 -14.27 12.29
C CYS A 23 -3.55 -13.41 13.02
N LEU A 24 -2.90 -14.03 14.02
CA LEU A 24 -1.81 -13.46 14.83
C LEU A 24 -0.43 -13.91 14.36
N PHE A 25 -0.32 -14.35 13.09
CA PHE A 25 0.92 -14.95 12.58
C PHE A 25 2.11 -14.00 12.67
N TRP A 26 1.87 -12.71 12.43
CA TRP A 26 2.90 -11.67 12.43
C TRP A 26 3.02 -10.97 13.79
N GLU A 27 1.89 -10.82 14.48
CA GLU A 27 1.74 -10.01 15.69
C GLU A 27 2.39 -10.66 16.93
N LEU A 28 2.46 -12.00 16.94
CA LEU A 28 3.01 -12.76 18.06
C LEU A 28 4.07 -13.76 17.59
N ASP A 29 5.07 -13.98 18.46
CA ASP A 29 5.97 -15.11 18.31
C ASP A 29 5.21 -16.46 18.44
N PRO A 30 5.75 -17.57 17.93
CA PRO A 30 5.06 -18.86 17.94
C PRO A 30 4.63 -19.35 19.33
N VAL A 31 5.41 -19.06 20.38
CA VAL A 31 5.14 -19.54 21.74
C VAL A 31 3.97 -18.75 22.34
N ARG A 32 3.99 -17.42 22.24
CA ARG A 32 2.87 -16.58 22.70
C ARG A 32 1.60 -16.87 21.90
N ARG A 33 1.70 -16.99 20.58
CA ARG A 33 0.56 -17.27 19.70
C ARG A 33 -0.15 -18.59 20.04
N GLN A 34 0.58 -19.62 20.46
CA GLN A 34 -0.02 -20.90 20.87
C GLN A 34 -0.83 -20.81 22.17
N ARG A 35 -0.60 -19.79 22.99
CA ARG A 35 -1.29 -19.60 24.27
C ARG A 35 -2.59 -18.80 24.15
N VAL A 36 -2.81 -18.15 23.01
CA VAL A 36 -4.03 -17.37 22.77
C VAL A 36 -5.18 -18.33 22.45
N PRO A 37 -6.28 -18.32 23.22
CA PRO A 37 -7.48 -19.09 22.88
C PRO A 37 -8.03 -18.67 21.51
N ARG A 38 -8.54 -19.63 20.73
CA ARG A 38 -9.04 -19.34 19.37
C ARG A 38 -10.16 -18.29 19.36
N GLY A 39 -10.96 -18.20 20.42
CA GLY A 39 -12.03 -17.21 20.56
C GLY A 39 -11.52 -15.77 20.70
N ASP A 40 -10.31 -15.60 21.22
CA ASP A 40 -9.76 -14.30 21.61
C ASP A 40 -8.86 -13.71 20.52
N ALA A 41 -8.51 -14.51 19.50
CA ALA A 41 -7.54 -14.13 18.48
C ALA A 41 -7.94 -12.89 17.65
N ALA A 42 -9.24 -12.65 17.48
CA ALA A 42 -9.72 -11.44 16.82
C ALA A 42 -9.56 -10.20 17.69
N GLU A 43 -9.79 -10.32 19.00
CA GLU A 43 -9.59 -9.24 19.97
C GLU A 43 -8.10 -8.90 20.10
N GLU A 44 -7.23 -9.90 20.18
CA GLU A 44 -5.77 -9.72 20.17
C GLU A 44 -5.29 -9.00 18.91
N LYS A 45 -5.84 -9.35 17.74
CA LYS A 45 -5.50 -8.69 16.47
C LYS A 45 -5.96 -7.23 16.47
N GLN A 46 -7.15 -6.95 17.00
CA GLN A 46 -7.66 -5.60 17.15
C GLN A 46 -6.83 -4.79 18.15
N GLY A 47 -6.44 -5.39 19.27
CA GLY A 47 -5.55 -4.80 20.27
C GLY A 47 -4.22 -4.38 19.65
N TRP A 48 -3.61 -5.28 18.86
CA TRP A 48 -2.40 -4.96 18.10
C TRP A 48 -2.60 -3.79 17.13
N VAL A 49 -3.67 -3.79 16.31
CA VAL A 49 -3.94 -2.66 15.40
C VAL A 49 -4.12 -1.36 16.18
N SER A 50 -4.86 -1.38 17.29
CA SER A 50 -5.08 -0.23 18.16
C SER A 50 -3.78 0.33 18.74
N GLU A 51 -2.90 -0.56 19.23
CA GLU A 51 -1.59 -0.21 19.75
C GLU A 51 -0.73 0.47 18.68
N VAL A 52 -0.57 -0.16 17.50
CA VAL A 52 0.26 0.40 16.43
C VAL A 52 -0.30 1.74 15.95
N LEU A 53 -1.62 1.86 15.79
CA LEU A 53 -2.25 3.12 15.39
C LEU A 53 -1.99 4.24 16.39
N ARG A 54 -1.96 3.93 17.69
CA ARG A 54 -1.75 4.92 18.76
C ARG A 54 -0.28 5.33 18.90
N GLU A 55 0.63 4.37 18.82
CA GLU A 55 2.06 4.59 19.11
C GLU A 55 2.87 4.93 17.86
N TRP A 56 2.50 4.36 16.71
CA TRP A 56 3.21 4.57 15.46
C TRP A 56 2.35 5.24 14.40
N GLY A 57 1.02 5.15 14.45
CA GLY A 57 0.11 5.69 13.43
C GLY A 57 -0.29 4.65 12.38
N SER A 58 -0.75 5.11 11.21
CA SER A 58 -1.29 4.22 10.17
C SER A 58 -0.36 3.04 9.86
N CYS A 59 -0.91 1.83 9.98
CA CYS A 59 -0.21 0.56 9.82
C CYS A 59 -0.76 -0.29 8.66
N GLY A 60 -1.51 0.34 7.75
CA GLY A 60 -2.11 -0.37 6.63
C GLY A 60 -3.05 0.49 5.80
N ARG A 61 -3.45 -0.06 4.65
CA ARG A 61 -4.47 0.50 3.77
C ARG A 61 -5.46 -0.56 3.34
N VAL A 62 -6.69 -0.14 3.10
CA VAL A 62 -7.73 -0.92 2.41
C VAL A 62 -7.97 -0.34 1.02
N ALA A 63 -8.26 -1.21 0.05
CA ALA A 63 -8.70 -0.85 -1.28
C ALA A 63 -10.20 -1.06 -1.38
N LEU A 64 -10.90 -0.03 -1.86
CA LEU A 64 -12.34 -0.04 -2.02
C LEU A 64 -12.73 0.01 -3.50
N VAL A 65 -13.73 -0.77 -3.85
CA VAL A 65 -14.44 -0.75 -5.14
C VAL A 65 -15.90 -0.56 -4.82
N ASP A 66 -16.48 0.54 -5.27
CA ASP A 66 -17.90 0.86 -5.03
C ASP A 66 -18.26 0.71 -3.52
N ASP A 67 -17.35 1.23 -2.68
CA ASP A 67 -17.36 1.22 -1.20
C ASP A 67 -17.24 -0.13 -0.47
N GLU A 68 -17.05 -1.23 -1.21
CA GLU A 68 -16.70 -2.53 -0.62
C GLU A 68 -15.18 -2.72 -0.51
N VAL A 69 -14.72 -3.30 0.60
CA VAL A 69 -13.30 -3.65 0.79
C VAL A 69 -12.95 -4.89 -0.04
N VAL A 70 -12.08 -4.69 -1.03
CA VAL A 70 -11.66 -5.76 -1.97
C VAL A 70 -10.21 -6.17 -1.82
N GLY A 71 -9.46 -5.49 -0.95
CA GLY A 71 -8.07 -5.80 -0.68
C GLY A 71 -7.49 -4.92 0.41
N TYR A 72 -6.35 -5.32 0.96
CA TYR A 72 -5.68 -4.56 2.00
C TYR A 72 -4.19 -4.90 2.05
N VAL A 73 -3.40 -3.99 2.63
CA VAL A 73 -1.99 -4.17 2.97
C VAL A 73 -1.77 -3.76 4.42
N ILE A 74 -0.99 -4.54 5.16
CA ILE A 74 -0.58 -4.24 6.55
C ILE A 74 0.94 -4.16 6.60
N TYR A 75 1.44 -3.16 7.32
CA TYR A 75 2.86 -2.91 7.48
C TYR A 75 3.15 -2.26 8.84
N ALA A 76 4.28 -2.61 9.46
CA ALA A 76 4.68 -2.06 10.76
C ALA A 76 6.21 -2.18 10.96
N PRO A 77 6.81 -1.38 11.85
CA PRO A 77 8.17 -1.58 12.31
C PRO A 77 8.39 -3.00 12.84
N ALA A 78 9.60 -3.54 12.68
CA ALA A 78 9.94 -4.93 13.03
C ALA A 78 9.58 -5.30 14.49
N HIS A 79 9.70 -4.37 15.44
CA HIS A 79 9.40 -4.63 16.85
C HIS A 79 7.91 -4.86 17.14
N TYR A 80 6.99 -4.42 16.27
CA TYR A 80 5.57 -4.75 16.38
C TYR A 80 5.21 -6.10 15.77
N VAL A 81 6.15 -6.76 15.07
CA VAL A 81 5.87 -7.98 14.29
C VAL A 81 6.81 -9.12 14.69
N PRO A 82 6.83 -9.55 15.97
CA PRO A 82 7.75 -10.58 16.45
C PRO A 82 7.61 -11.93 15.72
N GLY A 83 6.46 -12.20 15.08
CA GLY A 83 6.29 -13.36 14.21
C GLY A 83 7.28 -13.40 13.03
N ALA A 84 7.81 -12.25 12.62
CA ALA A 84 8.80 -12.12 11.55
C ALA A 84 10.14 -12.81 11.86
N ASP A 85 10.49 -12.94 13.15
CA ASP A 85 11.77 -13.55 13.57
C ASP A 85 11.83 -15.06 13.32
N THR A 86 10.68 -15.67 12.98
CA THR A 86 10.59 -17.08 12.61
C THR A 86 11.09 -17.39 11.20
N PHE A 87 11.31 -16.36 10.38
CA PHE A 87 11.74 -16.54 9.00
C PHE A 87 13.26 -16.77 8.90
N PRO A 88 13.73 -17.67 8.01
CA PRO A 88 15.15 -18.01 7.88
C PRO A 88 16.02 -16.85 7.39
N THR A 89 15.40 -15.81 6.84
CA THR A 89 16.08 -14.60 6.35
C THR A 89 15.91 -13.41 7.29
N ALA A 90 15.38 -13.60 8.50
CA ALA A 90 15.34 -12.62 9.59
C ALA A 90 16.76 -12.31 10.13
N PRO A 91 16.94 -11.21 10.89
CA PRO A 91 15.97 -10.13 11.15
C PRO A 91 15.83 -9.20 9.94
N ALA A 92 14.71 -8.46 9.86
CA ALA A 92 14.57 -7.36 8.90
C ALA A 92 15.66 -6.30 9.13
N ALA A 93 16.01 -5.54 8.09
CA ALA A 93 16.97 -4.45 8.23
C ALA A 93 16.42 -3.35 9.16
N ALA A 94 17.29 -2.77 10.00
CA ALA A 94 16.90 -1.76 11.00
C ALA A 94 16.31 -0.46 10.40
N ASP A 95 16.54 -0.22 9.10
CA ASP A 95 16.04 0.95 8.38
C ASP A 95 14.77 0.69 7.56
N ALA A 96 14.20 -0.51 7.71
CA ALA A 96 13.04 -0.95 6.96
C ALA A 96 11.82 -1.16 7.86
N VAL A 97 10.66 -0.80 7.31
CA VAL A 97 9.35 -1.26 7.80
C VAL A 97 9.06 -2.63 7.21
N VAL A 98 8.41 -3.51 7.96
CA VAL A 98 8.01 -4.84 7.49
C VAL A 98 6.60 -4.77 6.92
N MET A 99 6.43 -5.08 5.64
CA MET A 99 5.13 -5.40 5.05
C MET A 99 4.78 -6.86 5.38
N THR A 100 3.77 -7.03 6.24
CA THR A 100 3.38 -8.34 6.77
C THR A 100 2.42 -9.05 5.86
N THR A 101 1.35 -8.38 5.44
CA THR A 101 0.24 -9.01 4.72
C THR A 101 -0.18 -8.15 3.55
N LEU A 102 -0.41 -8.80 2.40
CA LEU A 102 -1.10 -8.21 1.27
C LEU A 102 -2.17 -9.20 0.79
N TYR A 103 -3.40 -8.72 0.68
CA TYR A 103 -4.52 -9.52 0.20
C TYR A 103 -5.31 -8.76 -0.84
N VAL A 104 -5.75 -9.49 -1.86
CA VAL A 104 -6.71 -9.04 -2.86
C VAL A 104 -7.73 -10.16 -3.04
N ALA A 105 -9.00 -9.80 -2.90
CA ALA A 105 -10.13 -10.68 -3.11
C ALA A 105 -10.02 -11.36 -4.49
N PRO A 106 -10.26 -12.68 -4.60
CA PRO A 106 -10.06 -13.42 -5.85
C PRO A 106 -10.68 -12.76 -7.09
N ALA A 107 -11.91 -12.24 -6.97
CA ALA A 107 -12.64 -11.56 -8.05
C ALA A 107 -11.96 -10.26 -8.54
N HIS A 108 -11.12 -9.64 -7.72
CA HIS A 108 -10.41 -8.38 -8.04
C HIS A 108 -8.92 -8.58 -8.32
N ARG A 109 -8.43 -9.84 -8.33
CA ARG A 109 -7.05 -10.14 -8.72
C ARG A 109 -6.83 -9.81 -10.19
N ARG A 110 -5.57 -9.52 -10.54
CA ARG A 110 -5.16 -9.05 -11.89
C ARG A 110 -5.78 -7.73 -12.35
N GLY A 111 -6.65 -7.10 -11.55
CA GLY A 111 -7.24 -5.77 -11.81
C GLY A 111 -6.41 -4.57 -11.33
N GLY A 112 -5.14 -4.77 -10.94
CA GLY A 112 -4.25 -3.70 -10.48
C GLY A 112 -4.36 -3.32 -8.99
N ILE A 113 -5.30 -3.89 -8.24
CA ILE A 113 -5.54 -3.55 -6.81
C ILE A 113 -4.28 -3.74 -5.94
N GLY A 114 -3.53 -4.82 -6.15
CA GLY A 114 -2.28 -5.05 -5.40
C GLY A 114 -1.26 -3.94 -5.63
N ARG A 115 -1.09 -3.47 -6.87
CA ARG A 115 -0.18 -2.35 -7.19
C ARG A 115 -0.66 -1.05 -6.54
N LEU A 116 -1.97 -0.79 -6.58
CA LEU A 116 -2.58 0.37 -5.94
C LEU A 116 -2.32 0.40 -4.41
N LEU A 117 -2.45 -0.75 -3.74
CA LEU A 117 -2.17 -0.88 -2.31
C LEU A 117 -0.68 -0.62 -1.99
N ILE A 118 0.24 -1.19 -2.78
CA ILE A 118 1.67 -0.99 -2.60
C ILE A 118 2.07 0.47 -2.82
N GLN A 119 1.50 1.14 -3.82
CA GLN A 119 1.72 2.56 -4.06
C GLN A 119 1.19 3.44 -2.91
N GLY A 120 0.01 3.10 -2.37
CA GLY A 120 -0.55 3.78 -1.20
C GLY A 120 0.34 3.62 0.04
N MET A 121 0.79 2.39 0.32
CA MET A 121 1.75 2.13 1.41
C MET A 121 3.04 2.92 1.23
N ALA A 122 3.64 2.88 0.03
CA ALA A 122 4.88 3.61 -0.23
C ALA A 122 4.70 5.12 -0.02
N ARG A 123 3.57 5.69 -0.46
CA ARG A 123 3.22 7.09 -0.21
C ARG A 123 3.14 7.41 1.28
N ASP A 124 2.42 6.61 2.06
CA ASP A 124 2.28 6.82 3.52
C ASP A 124 3.65 6.85 4.22
N LEU A 125 4.53 5.91 3.85
CA LEU A 125 5.85 5.78 4.47
C LEU A 125 6.83 6.88 4.02
N ILE A 126 6.72 7.34 2.78
CA ILE A 126 7.48 8.49 2.26
C ILE A 126 7.05 9.77 2.97
N GLU A 127 5.75 10.03 3.04
CA GLU A 127 5.18 11.27 3.63
C GLU A 127 5.45 11.34 5.14
N ARG A 128 5.49 10.20 5.82
CA ARG A 128 5.89 10.10 7.23
C ARG A 128 7.36 10.52 7.46
N GLY A 129 8.25 10.26 6.51
CA GLY A 129 9.68 10.49 6.65
C GLY A 129 10.41 9.49 7.56
N GLY A 130 11.74 9.52 7.51
CA GLY A 130 12.61 8.68 8.37
C GLY A 130 12.71 7.20 8.01
N ILE A 131 11.91 6.70 7.05
CA ILE A 131 11.88 5.29 6.64
C ILE A 131 12.55 5.15 5.28
N ARG A 132 13.58 4.29 5.19
CA ARG A 132 14.36 4.14 3.94
C ARG A 132 13.82 3.05 3.04
N ALA A 133 13.19 2.03 3.59
CA ALA A 133 12.73 0.89 2.82
C ALA A 133 11.53 0.18 3.43
N VAL A 134 10.93 -0.66 2.60
CA VAL A 134 9.99 -1.70 3.02
C VAL A 134 10.62 -3.04 2.75
N GLU A 135 10.61 -3.93 3.74
CA GLU A 135 11.00 -5.33 3.59
C GLU A 135 9.80 -6.26 3.77
N THR A 136 9.85 -7.44 3.14
CA THR A 136 8.86 -8.50 3.36
C THR A 136 9.53 -9.86 3.20
N PHE A 137 9.02 -10.86 3.91
CA PHE A 137 9.48 -12.23 3.80
C PHE A 137 8.54 -12.98 2.86
N ALA A 138 8.92 -13.09 1.60
CA ALA A 138 8.03 -13.58 0.54
C ALA A 138 7.98 -15.11 0.47
N ASP A 139 7.01 -15.65 -0.28
CA ASP A 139 6.96 -17.07 -0.66
C ASP A 139 7.51 -17.25 -2.07
N ALA A 140 8.64 -17.96 -2.19
CA ALA A 140 9.24 -18.29 -3.49
C ALA A 140 8.46 -19.40 -4.23
N ARG A 141 7.70 -20.22 -3.50
CA ARG A 141 6.97 -21.36 -4.06
C ARG A 141 5.57 -20.98 -4.55
N GLY A 142 5.13 -19.74 -4.30
CA GLY A 142 3.88 -19.20 -4.82
C GLY A 142 2.61 -19.82 -4.23
N HIS A 143 2.65 -20.34 -3.00
CA HIS A 143 1.45 -20.89 -2.37
C HIS A 143 0.50 -19.76 -1.99
N ALA A 144 -0.64 -19.68 -2.67
CA ALA A 144 -1.72 -18.79 -2.29
C ALA A 144 -2.36 -19.30 -0.99
N GLY A 145 -1.98 -18.77 0.18
CA GLY A 145 -2.68 -19.13 1.43
C GLY A 145 -2.09 -18.73 2.78
N HIS A 146 -0.82 -18.30 2.88
CA HIS A 146 -0.14 -18.25 4.18
C HIS A 146 0.26 -16.87 4.68
N CYS A 147 -0.63 -15.86 4.59
CA CYS A 147 -0.39 -14.47 5.03
C CYS A 147 0.87 -13.79 4.44
N VAL A 148 1.54 -14.46 3.52
CA VAL A 148 2.84 -14.12 2.95
C VAL A 148 2.63 -13.88 1.46
N VAL A 149 3.17 -12.77 0.97
CA VAL A 149 3.09 -12.38 -0.44
C VAL A 149 4.04 -13.24 -1.29
N SER A 150 3.67 -13.51 -2.55
CA SER A 150 4.58 -14.26 -3.45
C SER A 150 5.78 -13.41 -3.87
N GLN A 151 6.93 -14.06 -4.04
CA GLN A 151 8.14 -13.43 -4.55
C GLN A 151 7.90 -12.81 -5.95
N GLU A 152 7.18 -13.53 -6.80
CA GLU A 152 6.85 -13.10 -8.16
C GLU A 152 6.05 -11.79 -8.18
N PHE A 153 5.08 -11.64 -7.26
CA PHE A 153 4.35 -10.39 -7.12
C PHE A 153 5.26 -9.26 -6.61
N CYS A 154 6.09 -9.53 -5.60
CA CYS A 154 7.04 -8.56 -5.05
C CYS A 154 7.93 -7.96 -6.14
N LEU A 155 8.51 -8.81 -6.99
CA LEU A 155 9.33 -8.37 -8.13
C LEU A 155 8.55 -7.47 -9.09
N ARG A 156 7.30 -7.83 -9.44
CA ARG A 156 6.44 -7.04 -10.34
C ARG A 156 6.06 -5.66 -9.81
N VAL A 157 6.06 -5.47 -8.49
CA VAL A 157 5.72 -4.19 -7.85
C VAL A 157 6.93 -3.41 -7.37
N GLY A 158 8.14 -3.81 -7.73
CA GLY A 158 9.36 -3.02 -7.53
C GLY A 158 10.20 -3.42 -6.32
N PHE A 159 9.87 -4.51 -5.62
CA PHE A 159 10.81 -5.09 -4.65
C PHE A 159 11.95 -5.82 -5.38
N LYS A 160 13.12 -5.81 -4.78
CA LYS A 160 14.28 -6.62 -5.18
C LYS A 160 14.57 -7.67 -4.10
N THR A 161 15.26 -8.74 -4.46
CA THR A 161 15.72 -9.73 -3.48
C THR A 161 16.84 -9.12 -2.64
N GLN A 162 16.62 -8.94 -1.34
CA GLN A 162 17.64 -8.48 -0.39
C GLN A 162 18.45 -9.65 0.17
N ARG A 163 17.78 -10.76 0.49
CA ARG A 163 18.42 -12.00 0.95
C ARG A 163 17.74 -13.20 0.31
N ALA A 164 18.50 -13.95 -0.49
CA ALA A 164 17.99 -15.14 -1.16
C ALA A 164 17.70 -16.26 -0.15
N HIS A 165 16.65 -17.03 -0.40
CA HIS A 165 16.35 -18.29 0.27
C HIS A 165 15.43 -19.12 -0.64
N PRO A 166 15.57 -20.45 -0.72
CA PRO A 166 14.79 -21.27 -1.66
C PRO A 166 13.27 -21.22 -1.48
N THR A 167 12.80 -20.83 -0.29
CA THR A 167 11.36 -20.82 0.03
C THR A 167 10.87 -19.49 0.57
N ARG A 168 11.74 -18.73 1.24
CA ARG A 168 11.41 -17.56 2.07
C ARG A 168 12.40 -16.42 1.86
N PRO A 169 12.59 -15.93 0.61
CA PRO A 169 13.50 -14.84 0.34
C PRO A 169 13.01 -13.56 1.03
N ARG A 170 13.95 -12.76 1.52
CA ARG A 170 13.64 -11.41 2.01
C ARG A 170 13.71 -10.45 0.85
N MET A 171 12.62 -9.74 0.61
CA MET A 171 12.45 -8.79 -0.46
C MET A 171 12.53 -7.38 0.11
N ARG A 172 13.07 -6.42 -0.65
CA ARG A 172 13.22 -5.01 -0.23
C ARG A 172 12.80 -4.06 -1.35
N MET A 173 12.00 -3.07 -1.01
CA MET A 173 11.71 -1.89 -1.82
C MET A 173 12.38 -0.69 -1.17
N ASP A 174 13.27 -0.01 -1.91
CA ASP A 174 13.90 1.22 -1.44
C ASP A 174 12.98 2.42 -1.72
N LEU A 175 12.58 3.16 -0.69
CA LEU A 175 11.64 4.28 -0.82
C LEU A 175 12.27 5.54 -1.41
N ARG A 176 13.60 5.70 -1.33
CA ARG A 176 14.30 6.81 -2.01
C ARG A 176 14.25 6.65 -3.52
N SER A 177 14.33 5.41 -4.01
CA SER A 177 14.15 5.13 -5.44
C SER A 177 12.70 5.33 -5.92
N VAL A 178 11.73 5.27 -5.01
CA VAL A 178 10.31 5.57 -5.30
C VAL A 178 10.06 7.08 -5.33
N LEU A 179 10.79 7.88 -4.54
CA LEU A 179 10.75 9.35 -4.62
C LEU A 179 11.19 9.86 -5.99
N THR A 180 12.29 9.32 -6.56
CA THR A 180 12.68 9.64 -7.94
C THR A 180 11.57 9.35 -8.95
N TRP A 181 10.75 8.32 -8.72
CA TRP A 181 9.59 8.04 -9.57
C TRP A 181 8.43 9.03 -9.36
N ARG A 182 8.16 9.48 -8.13
CA ARG A 182 7.18 10.56 -7.88
C ARG A 182 7.62 11.86 -8.56
N ASP A 183 8.87 12.23 -8.42
CA ASP A 183 9.40 13.46 -9.02
C ASP A 183 9.38 13.39 -10.55
N GLU A 184 9.74 12.24 -11.14
CA GLU A 184 9.66 12.01 -12.59
C GLU A 184 8.22 11.98 -13.11
N VAL A 185 7.27 11.42 -12.35
CA VAL A 185 5.85 11.34 -12.73
C VAL A 185 5.12 12.67 -12.52
N GLU A 186 5.39 13.39 -11.43
CA GLU A 186 4.87 14.75 -11.19
C GLU A 186 5.41 15.68 -12.29
N GLN A 187 6.70 15.63 -12.63
CA GLN A 187 7.26 16.38 -13.77
C GLN A 187 6.68 15.95 -15.13
N ALA A 188 6.41 14.66 -15.35
CA ALA A 188 5.79 14.20 -16.59
C ALA A 188 4.32 14.63 -16.70
N LEU A 189 3.58 14.68 -15.59
CA LEU A 189 2.22 15.22 -15.53
C LEU A 189 2.20 16.73 -15.80
N GLU A 190 3.12 17.48 -15.20
CA GLU A 190 3.25 18.92 -15.44
C GLU A 190 3.55 19.23 -16.92
N ARG A 191 4.38 18.43 -17.57
CA ARG A 191 4.68 18.57 -19.02
C ARG A 191 3.48 18.25 -19.91
N LEU A 192 2.64 17.28 -19.54
CA LEU A 192 1.41 16.97 -20.28
C LEU A 192 0.33 18.04 -20.08
N LEU A 193 0.23 18.63 -18.88
CA LEU A 193 -0.70 19.71 -18.58
C LEU A 193 -0.25 21.08 -19.14
N GLY A 194 1.06 21.29 -19.33
CA GLY A 194 1.63 22.50 -19.94
C GLY A 194 1.46 22.64 -21.46
N VAL A 195 0.92 21.64 -22.15
CA VAL A 195 0.77 21.63 -23.63
C VAL A 195 -0.59 22.15 -24.11
N VAL A 196 -1.54 22.44 -23.21
CA VAL A 196 -2.80 23.08 -23.61
C VAL A 196 -2.59 24.61 -23.69
N ARG A 197 -2.04 25.08 -24.80
CA ARG A 197 -2.27 26.48 -25.22
C ARG A 197 -3.69 26.58 -25.77
N PRO A 198 -4.56 27.44 -25.23
CA PRO A 198 -5.82 27.74 -25.88
C PRO A 198 -5.51 28.36 -27.24
N ILE A 199 -6.02 27.76 -28.32
CA ILE A 199 -6.09 28.46 -29.60
C ILE A 199 -7.10 29.59 -29.39
N VAL A 200 -6.58 30.81 -29.23
CA VAL A 200 -7.42 32.02 -29.22
C VAL A 200 -7.88 32.23 -30.66
N HIS A 201 -9.12 31.84 -30.96
CA HIS A 201 -9.77 32.29 -32.19
C HIS A 201 -9.99 33.81 -32.11
N PRO A 202 -9.49 34.61 -33.06
CA PRO A 202 -9.75 36.04 -33.07
C PRO A 202 -11.26 36.27 -33.28
N ALA A 203 -11.86 37.10 -32.42
CA ALA A 203 -13.26 37.48 -32.54
C ALA A 203 -13.51 38.30 -33.83
N PRO A 204 -14.64 38.09 -34.52
CA PRO A 204 -14.99 38.88 -35.70
C PRO A 204 -15.25 40.35 -35.31
N LYS A 205 -14.68 41.28 -36.09
CA LYS A 205 -14.87 42.73 -35.89
C LYS A 205 -16.34 43.11 -36.12
N ALA A 206 -16.99 43.63 -35.08
CA ALA A 206 -18.27 44.30 -35.20
C ALA A 206 -18.14 45.58 -36.04
N SER A 207 -18.96 45.72 -37.07
CA SER A 207 -19.10 46.95 -37.84
C SER A 207 -19.92 47.99 -37.06
N ARG A 208 -19.41 49.23 -36.98
CA ARG A 208 -20.09 50.36 -36.33
C ARG A 208 -21.28 50.85 -37.18
N PRO A 209 -22.38 51.33 -36.56
CA PRO A 209 -23.46 51.97 -37.29
C PRO A 209 -23.04 53.37 -37.77
N SER A 210 -23.42 53.70 -39.00
CA SER A 210 -23.29 55.03 -39.61
C SER A 210 -24.30 56.00 -38.99
N ALA A 211 -23.82 56.98 -38.22
CA ALA A 211 -24.59 58.17 -37.89
C ALA A 211 -24.68 59.08 -39.14
N ARG A 212 -25.87 59.23 -39.71
CA ARG A 212 -26.21 60.32 -40.63
C ARG A 212 -27.06 61.33 -39.87
N GLY A 213 -26.63 62.58 -39.88
CA GLY A 213 -27.43 63.74 -39.48
C GLY A 213 -27.20 64.88 -40.46
N THR A 214 -28.32 65.50 -40.89
CA THR A 214 -28.50 66.81 -41.54
C THR A 214 -27.95 67.04 -42.95
N GLN A 215 -28.84 67.10 -43.93
CA GLN A 215 -29.54 68.35 -44.29
C GLN A 215 -31.04 68.07 -44.40
#